data_AF-A0AAV5GFH5-F1
#
_entry.id   AF-A0AAV5GFH5-F1
#
_cell.length_a   1.000
_cell.length_b   1.000
_cell.length_c   1.000
_cell.angle_alpha   90.00
_cell.angle_beta   90.00
_cell.angle_gamma   90.00
#
_symmetry.space_group_name_H-M   'P 1'
#
loop_
_entity.id
_entity.type
_entity.pdbx_description
1 polymer ?
#
loop_
_entity_poly.entity_id
_entity_poly.type
_entity_poly.pdbx_seq_one_letter_code
_entity_poly.pdbx_strand_id
1 'polypeptide(L)'
;MVWDGIDGDVTRTEIETALGMLRELEPLWENGQGNVLADGWLGQGMHDAGLLYEITGDIRAMDIMVQIADNIIALQNANTAGGGVRIWTGAKDSVWPTGELEPEDGKLVYAGCEQGLIVGNMVAAAVYILKSPCLWDLTPGPALDLEIDLVITQIPPEFDGPTVFNRTTTYKQRALAYIAAGDDTYRSFLWRFLDQRLNIINPPDARWDLTGDTRQAGTPMPWNRGMMIMYGYLKLAAAHETPDLWEPDTTAYYDTIAKQHITNFIDDLEHSTAVRNGVKTYDWNYSYGEDHTEEAQGVHAYFDIWGCWQTWQRNSAVFGVSNEVGTTFANTFEETISLGNGSFSGLVTGHSTTKSYMINRLYGGWGFYALWRRDWFDTLVAANTAVSFSGRTWLAIPLLWTKHALFLNDMTFWSGRFAHGYGVAVGTTGGDGTTSTTWGARSGAGALASYPAGALGITLVAAAALFADLA
;
A
#
# COMPACT_ATOMS: atom_id res chain seq x y z
N MET A 1 12.45 12.60 -14.58
CA MET A 1 13.52 12.31 -13.62
C MET A 1 14.83 12.07 -14.36
N VAL A 2 15.94 12.54 -13.81
CA VAL A 2 17.30 12.10 -14.22
C VAL A 2 17.60 10.76 -13.54
N TRP A 3 18.35 9.88 -14.20
CA TRP A 3 18.83 8.62 -13.63
C TRP A 3 20.34 8.55 -13.80
N ASP A 4 21.07 8.57 -12.68
CA ASP A 4 22.53 8.66 -12.67
C ASP A 4 23.22 7.28 -12.74
N GLY A 5 22.43 6.20 -12.76
CA GLY A 5 22.92 4.83 -12.92
C GLY A 5 22.38 3.89 -11.84
N ILE A 6 22.66 2.60 -12.01
CA ILE A 6 22.28 1.52 -11.08
C ILE A 6 23.21 1.40 -9.86
N ASP A 7 24.42 1.92 -9.98
CA ASP A 7 25.45 1.79 -8.95
C ASP A 7 25.40 2.95 -7.95
N GLY A 8 25.68 2.62 -6.69
CA GLY A 8 25.74 3.59 -5.60
C GLY A 8 24.36 4.02 -5.08
N ASP A 9 24.40 4.94 -4.11
CA ASP A 9 23.18 5.50 -3.52
C ASP A 9 22.47 6.46 -4.48
N VAL A 10 21.22 6.78 -4.14
CA VAL A 10 20.43 7.81 -4.80
C VAL A 10 21.13 9.17 -4.70
N THR A 11 21.25 9.88 -5.82
CA THR A 11 21.94 11.17 -5.87
C THR A 11 21.01 12.33 -5.54
N ARG A 12 21.60 13.49 -5.19
CA ARG A 12 20.82 14.72 -5.01
C ARG A 12 20.06 15.12 -6.27
N THR A 13 20.65 14.92 -7.46
CA THR A 13 20.00 15.23 -8.74
C THR A 13 18.77 14.35 -8.97
N GLU A 14 18.89 13.05 -8.69
CA GLU A 14 17.78 12.11 -8.76
C GLU A 14 16.63 12.56 -7.84
N ILE A 15 16.94 12.91 -6.58
CA ILE A 15 15.97 13.41 -5.59
C ILE A 15 15.26 14.69 -6.06
N GLU A 16 16.01 15.71 -6.49
CA GLU A 16 15.41 16.99 -6.90
C GLU A 16 14.52 16.83 -8.13
N THR A 17 14.91 15.98 -9.09
CA THR A 17 14.07 15.75 -10.27
C THR A 17 12.85 14.86 -9.99
N ALA A 18 12.94 13.96 -9.01
CA ALA A 18 11.78 13.20 -8.52
C ALA A 18 10.78 14.10 -7.78
N LEU A 19 11.27 14.97 -6.89
CA LEU A 19 10.45 16.00 -6.24
C LEU A 19 9.80 16.94 -7.26
N GLY A 20 10.55 17.32 -8.32
CA GLY A 20 10.01 18.11 -9.42
C GLY A 20 8.79 17.47 -10.08
N MET A 21 8.80 16.14 -10.27
CA MET A 21 7.66 15.41 -10.84
C MET A 21 6.46 15.37 -9.89
N LEU A 22 6.68 15.14 -8.60
CA LEU A 22 5.57 15.14 -7.61
C LEU A 22 4.92 16.51 -7.45
N ARG A 23 5.66 17.59 -7.72
CA ARG A 23 5.12 18.97 -7.70
C ARG A 23 4.18 19.28 -8.86
N GLU A 24 4.13 18.44 -9.89
CA GLU A 24 3.20 18.59 -11.02
C GLU A 24 1.82 17.98 -10.71
N LEU A 25 1.64 17.35 -9.54
CA LEU A 25 0.34 16.85 -9.10
C LEU A 25 -0.61 18.01 -8.80
N GLU A 26 -1.86 17.88 -9.25
CA GLU A 26 -2.93 18.87 -9.03
C GLU A 26 -3.92 18.41 -7.94
N PRO A 27 -4.80 19.27 -7.43
CA PRO A 27 -5.91 18.84 -6.59
C PRO A 27 -7.02 18.12 -7.34
N LEU A 28 -7.71 17.23 -6.64
CA LEU A 28 -9.04 16.76 -7.03
C LEU A 28 -10.12 17.55 -6.27
N TRP A 29 -11.08 18.11 -7.00
CA TRP A 29 -12.01 19.09 -6.42
C TRP A 29 -13.39 18.54 -6.04
N GLU A 30 -13.87 17.51 -6.73
CA GLU A 30 -15.30 17.14 -6.67
C GLU A 30 -15.55 15.83 -5.96
N ASN A 31 -14.94 14.74 -6.44
CA ASN A 31 -15.24 13.38 -5.99
C ASN A 31 -14.11 12.42 -6.34
N GLY A 32 -14.16 11.20 -5.80
CA GLY A 32 -13.18 10.14 -6.05
C GLY A 32 -13.40 9.32 -7.32
N GLN A 33 -14.19 9.79 -8.29
CA GLN A 33 -14.53 9.01 -9.49
C GLN A 33 -13.29 8.63 -10.32
N GLY A 34 -13.38 7.50 -11.04
CA GLY A 34 -12.31 7.02 -11.92
C GLY A 34 -11.07 6.55 -11.18
N ASN A 35 -11.22 6.12 -9.93
CA ASN A 35 -10.15 5.62 -9.06
C ASN A 35 -8.99 6.59 -8.82
N VAL A 36 -9.18 7.89 -9.04
CA VAL A 36 -8.10 8.91 -8.94
C VAL A 36 -7.37 8.86 -7.60
N LEU A 37 -8.11 8.66 -6.50
CA LEU A 37 -7.58 8.60 -5.14
C LEU A 37 -7.03 7.20 -4.76
N ALA A 38 -7.32 6.17 -5.55
CA ALA A 38 -6.95 4.78 -5.31
C ALA A 38 -5.66 4.42 -6.06
N ASP A 39 -5.78 3.90 -7.29
CA ASP A 39 -4.66 3.52 -8.16
C ASP A 39 -4.44 4.50 -9.33
N GLY A 40 -5.24 5.56 -9.38
CA GLY A 40 -5.02 6.69 -10.27
C GLY A 40 -3.86 7.61 -9.83
N TRP A 41 -3.74 8.75 -10.49
CA TRP A 41 -2.57 9.62 -10.39
C TRP A 41 -2.34 10.22 -8.99
N LEU A 42 -3.39 10.53 -8.21
CA LEU A 42 -3.23 11.02 -6.83
C LEU A 42 -2.84 9.90 -5.86
N GLY A 43 -3.52 8.75 -5.94
CA GLY A 43 -3.20 7.61 -5.09
C GLY A 43 -1.77 7.09 -5.35
N GLN A 44 -1.37 7.04 -6.62
CA GLN A 44 0.00 6.72 -7.01
C GLN A 44 1.00 7.80 -6.56
N GLY A 45 0.64 9.08 -6.68
CA GLY A 45 1.44 10.19 -6.17
C GLY A 45 1.69 10.11 -4.66
N MET A 46 0.68 9.71 -3.87
CA MET A 46 0.81 9.44 -2.44
C MET A 46 1.82 8.32 -2.16
N HIS A 47 1.67 7.19 -2.87
CA HIS A 47 2.58 6.05 -2.73
C HIS A 47 4.02 6.45 -3.03
N ASP A 48 4.24 7.12 -4.15
CA ASP A 48 5.58 7.53 -4.60
C ASP A 48 6.20 8.59 -3.68
N ALA A 49 5.42 9.58 -3.22
CA ALA A 49 5.88 10.55 -2.24
C ALA A 49 6.30 9.88 -0.92
N GLY A 50 5.57 8.84 -0.48
CA GLY A 50 5.93 8.03 0.68
C GLY A 50 7.26 7.30 0.51
N LEU A 51 7.47 6.64 -0.64
CA LEU A 51 8.75 5.97 -0.93
C LEU A 51 9.92 6.96 -0.97
N LEU A 52 9.73 8.14 -1.56
CA LEU A 52 10.77 9.16 -1.61
C LEU A 52 11.07 9.71 -0.20
N TYR A 53 10.05 9.96 0.61
CA TYR A 53 10.23 10.37 2.01
C TYR A 53 10.99 9.31 2.80
N GLU A 54 10.68 8.04 2.60
CA GLU A 54 11.29 6.93 3.32
C GLU A 54 12.81 6.83 3.13
N ILE A 55 13.31 7.15 1.93
CA ILE A 55 14.75 7.08 1.62
C ILE A 55 15.49 8.41 1.83
N THR A 56 14.78 9.54 1.95
CA THR A 56 15.41 10.87 2.05
C THR A 56 15.16 11.59 3.37
N GLY A 57 14.06 11.30 4.06
CA GLY A 57 13.52 12.12 5.14
C GLY A 57 13.10 13.53 4.68
N ASP A 58 13.02 13.80 3.38
CA ASP A 58 12.79 15.14 2.84
C ASP A 58 11.35 15.58 3.07
N ILE A 59 11.17 16.60 3.93
CA ILE A 59 9.85 17.10 4.32
C ILE A 59 9.02 17.56 3.12
N ARG A 60 9.62 17.93 1.99
CA ARG A 60 8.87 18.32 0.78
C ARG A 60 8.05 17.16 0.23
N ALA A 61 8.54 15.93 0.33
CA ALA A 61 7.77 14.74 -0.03
C ALA A 61 6.65 14.46 0.99
N MET A 62 6.93 14.65 2.28
CA MET A 62 5.89 14.58 3.35
C MET A 62 4.77 15.60 3.13
N ASP A 63 5.10 16.83 2.73
CA ASP A 63 4.11 17.88 2.48
C ASP A 63 3.16 17.50 1.34
N ILE A 64 3.69 16.89 0.27
CA ILE A 64 2.86 16.33 -0.82
C ILE A 64 1.94 15.24 -0.28
N MET A 65 2.44 14.32 0.55
CA MET A 65 1.59 13.29 1.17
C MET A 65 0.46 13.92 1.99
N VAL A 66 0.75 14.93 2.82
CA VAL A 66 -0.26 15.60 3.64
C VAL A 66 -1.30 16.31 2.77
N GLN A 67 -0.89 16.97 1.69
CA GLN A 67 -1.81 17.62 0.76
C GLN A 67 -2.75 16.60 0.09
N ILE A 68 -2.23 15.44 -0.32
CA ILE A 68 -3.06 14.37 -0.88
C ILE A 68 -3.98 13.76 0.19
N ALA A 69 -3.50 13.52 1.41
CA ALA A 69 -4.32 12.97 2.50
C ALA A 69 -5.45 13.94 2.91
N ASP A 70 -5.18 15.24 2.97
CA ASP A 70 -6.17 16.30 3.13
C ASP A 70 -7.23 16.26 2.03
N ASN A 71 -6.79 16.11 0.79
CA ASN A 71 -7.68 16.02 -0.35
C ASN A 71 -8.57 14.77 -0.26
N ILE A 72 -7.99 13.62 0.10
CA ILE A 72 -8.73 12.37 0.29
C ILE A 72 -9.80 12.57 1.37
N ILE A 73 -9.44 12.99 2.59
CA ILE A 73 -10.45 13.10 3.68
C ILE A 73 -11.55 14.11 3.34
N ALA A 74 -11.23 15.21 2.67
CA ALA A 74 -12.23 16.20 2.28
C ALA A 74 -13.24 15.67 1.24
N LEU A 75 -12.80 14.75 0.39
CA LEU A 75 -13.64 14.11 -0.62
C LEU A 75 -14.34 12.83 -0.12
N GLN A 76 -14.18 12.48 1.16
CA GLN A 76 -14.98 11.41 1.75
C GLN A 76 -16.46 11.81 1.67
N ASN A 77 -17.30 10.89 1.24
CA ASN A 77 -18.72 11.12 0.96
C ASN A 77 -19.44 11.83 2.13
N ALA A 78 -19.14 11.43 3.37
CA ALA A 78 -19.66 12.07 4.59
C ALA A 78 -19.29 13.57 4.74
N ASN A 79 -18.17 14.01 4.15
CA ASN A 79 -17.66 15.37 4.20
C ASN A 79 -18.09 16.23 2.99
N THR A 80 -18.73 15.64 1.99
CA THR A 80 -19.21 16.37 0.80
C THR A 80 -20.54 17.09 1.03
N ALA A 81 -20.83 18.11 0.20
CA ALA A 81 -22.03 18.94 0.33
C ALA A 81 -23.33 18.10 0.33
N GLY A 82 -24.26 18.43 1.23
CA GLY A 82 -25.49 17.66 1.41
C GLY A 82 -25.30 16.28 2.08
N GLY A 83 -24.11 16.02 2.62
CA GLY A 83 -23.75 14.77 3.31
C GLY A 83 -23.44 13.60 2.38
N GLY A 84 -23.20 13.86 1.09
CA GLY A 84 -22.85 12.84 0.10
C GLY A 84 -24.00 12.17 -0.62
N VAL A 85 -23.66 11.24 -1.50
CA VAL A 85 -24.59 10.41 -2.30
C VAL A 85 -24.90 9.11 -1.57
N ARG A 86 -26.06 8.51 -1.88
CA ARG A 86 -26.39 7.16 -1.42
C ARG A 86 -25.70 6.14 -2.32
N ILE A 87 -24.91 5.24 -1.75
CA ILE A 87 -24.25 4.17 -2.49
C ILE A 87 -25.13 2.92 -2.54
N TRP A 88 -24.62 1.83 -3.14
CA TRP A 88 -25.33 0.56 -3.29
C TRP A 88 -25.85 -0.06 -1.99
N THR A 89 -25.31 0.32 -0.84
CA THR A 89 -25.82 -0.05 0.50
C THR A 89 -27.14 0.64 0.86
N GLY A 90 -27.62 1.60 0.06
CA GLY A 90 -28.76 2.46 0.34
C GLY A 90 -28.48 3.59 1.34
N ALA A 91 -27.27 3.64 1.90
CA ALA A 91 -26.83 4.64 2.87
C ALA A 91 -25.82 5.62 2.26
N LYS A 92 -25.60 6.74 2.96
CA LYS A 92 -24.53 7.70 2.68
C LYS A 92 -23.32 7.31 3.53
N ASP A 93 -22.68 6.19 3.21
CA ASP A 93 -21.56 5.67 3.98
C ASP A 93 -20.31 6.57 3.86
N SER A 94 -19.43 6.51 4.85
CA SER A 94 -18.13 7.20 4.90
C SER A 94 -17.11 6.54 3.97
N VAL A 95 -17.32 6.69 2.67
CA VAL A 95 -16.51 6.11 1.58
C VAL A 95 -16.21 7.16 0.51
N TRP A 96 -15.53 6.77 -0.56
CA TRP A 96 -15.24 7.56 -1.75
C TRP A 96 -15.83 6.84 -2.97
N PRO A 97 -17.05 7.18 -3.43
CA PRO A 97 -17.62 6.56 -4.62
C PRO A 97 -16.69 6.75 -5.82
N THR A 98 -16.24 5.64 -6.41
CA THR A 98 -15.29 5.65 -7.53
C THR A 98 -15.96 5.44 -8.88
N GLY A 99 -17.21 4.98 -8.91
CA GLY A 99 -18.01 4.82 -10.12
C GLY A 99 -18.87 6.04 -10.45
N GLU A 100 -19.81 5.89 -11.39
CA GLU A 100 -20.75 6.95 -11.75
C GLU A 100 -21.62 7.39 -10.55
N LEU A 101 -21.66 8.70 -10.25
CA LEU A 101 -22.49 9.26 -9.17
C LEU A 101 -23.97 9.35 -9.56
N GLU A 102 -24.25 9.42 -10.87
CA GLU A 102 -25.59 9.45 -11.45
C GLU A 102 -25.71 8.30 -12.47
N PRO A 103 -25.74 7.05 -12.01
CA PRO A 103 -25.71 5.88 -12.89
C PRO A 103 -27.05 5.71 -13.64
N GLU A 104 -27.01 4.94 -14.73
CA GLU A 104 -28.20 4.62 -15.54
C GLU A 104 -29.34 3.97 -14.71
N ASP A 105 -30.58 4.08 -15.19
CA ASP A 105 -31.77 3.50 -14.56
C ASP A 105 -31.56 2.01 -14.21
N GLY A 106 -31.80 1.68 -12.94
CA GLY A 106 -31.63 0.31 -12.42
C GLY A 106 -30.24 -0.02 -11.90
N LYS A 107 -29.26 0.90 -12.01
CA LYS A 107 -27.94 0.78 -11.39
C LYS A 107 -27.84 1.61 -10.11
N LEU A 108 -26.93 1.21 -9.22
CA LEU A 108 -26.63 1.88 -7.96
C LEU A 108 -25.23 2.48 -7.98
N VAL A 109 -25.02 3.56 -7.22
CA VAL A 109 -23.72 4.21 -7.12
C VAL A 109 -22.70 3.25 -6.50
N TYR A 110 -21.59 3.04 -7.22
CA TYR A 110 -20.55 2.10 -6.85
C TYR A 110 -19.55 2.69 -5.84
N ALA A 111 -19.22 1.89 -4.84
CA ALA A 111 -18.03 2.00 -4.00
C ALA A 111 -17.58 0.57 -3.67
N GLY A 112 -16.35 0.21 -4.04
CA GLY A 112 -15.89 -1.17 -3.98
C GLY A 112 -14.59 -1.38 -3.19
N CYS A 113 -13.73 -2.25 -3.70
CA CYS A 113 -12.46 -2.59 -3.05
C CYS A 113 -11.48 -1.40 -2.97
N GLU A 114 -11.64 -0.42 -3.84
CA GLU A 114 -10.78 0.76 -3.96
C GLU A 114 -10.75 1.56 -2.65
N GLN A 115 -11.81 1.46 -1.83
CA GLN A 115 -11.87 2.11 -0.52
C GLN A 115 -10.67 1.73 0.36
N GLY A 116 -10.22 0.48 0.30
CA GLY A 116 -9.06 0.06 1.09
C GLY A 116 -7.75 0.70 0.64
N LEU A 117 -7.58 0.88 -0.68
CA LEU A 117 -6.40 1.55 -1.22
C LEU A 117 -6.44 3.06 -0.91
N ILE A 118 -7.61 3.69 -1.03
CA ILE A 118 -7.81 5.11 -0.68
C ILE A 118 -7.50 5.35 0.81
N VAL A 119 -8.05 4.51 1.70
CA VAL A 119 -7.74 4.59 3.14
C VAL A 119 -6.25 4.34 3.39
N GLY A 120 -5.67 3.31 2.79
CA GLY A 120 -4.24 3.02 2.97
C GLY A 120 -3.35 4.17 2.49
N ASN A 121 -3.69 4.83 1.38
CA ASN A 121 -3.01 6.01 0.88
C ASN A 121 -3.09 7.15 1.91
N MET A 122 -4.29 7.49 2.37
CA MET A 122 -4.49 8.52 3.39
C MET A 122 -3.76 8.22 4.72
N VAL A 123 -3.87 7.00 5.23
CA VAL A 123 -3.28 6.59 6.50
C VAL A 123 -1.76 6.44 6.41
N ALA A 124 -1.18 6.19 5.23
CA ALA A 124 0.27 6.13 5.06
C ALA A 124 0.95 7.44 5.53
N ALA A 125 0.38 8.60 5.22
CA ALA A 125 0.89 9.89 5.73
C ALA A 125 0.89 9.94 7.26
N ALA A 126 -0.19 9.46 7.90
CA ALA A 126 -0.31 9.40 9.35
C ALA A 126 0.78 8.52 9.98
N VAL A 127 1.06 7.35 9.41
CA VAL A 127 2.11 6.44 9.88
C VAL A 127 3.48 7.13 9.89
N TYR A 128 3.85 7.82 8.81
CA TYR A 128 5.13 8.53 8.74
C TYR A 128 5.21 9.70 9.74
N ILE A 129 4.13 10.46 9.90
CA ILE A 129 4.04 11.56 10.88
C ILE A 129 4.22 11.04 12.31
N LEU A 130 3.48 10.00 12.68
CA LEU A 130 3.50 9.46 14.05
C LEU A 130 4.84 8.77 14.37
N LYS A 131 5.55 8.26 13.37
CA LYS A 131 6.93 7.77 13.52
C LYS A 131 7.99 8.89 13.56
N SER A 132 7.60 10.14 13.32
CA SER A 132 8.51 11.29 13.26
C SER A 132 8.10 12.40 14.24
N PRO A 133 8.37 12.25 15.56
CA PRO A 133 7.91 13.20 16.58
C PRO A 133 8.33 14.65 16.37
N CYS A 134 9.43 14.90 15.65
CA CYS A 134 9.86 16.24 15.29
C CYS A 134 8.88 17.00 14.37
N LEU A 135 7.93 16.29 13.74
CA LEU A 135 6.89 16.90 12.89
C LEU A 135 5.64 17.28 13.66
N TRP A 136 5.40 16.71 14.84
CA TRP A 136 4.06 16.66 15.44
C TRP A 136 3.42 18.02 15.69
N ASP A 137 4.20 18.98 16.20
CA ASP A 137 3.72 20.31 16.56
C ASP A 137 3.84 21.32 15.41
N LEU A 138 4.42 20.91 14.28
CA LEU A 138 4.53 21.76 13.10
C LEU A 138 3.17 21.87 12.40
N THR A 139 2.97 22.96 11.69
CA THR A 139 1.85 23.14 10.76
C THR A 139 2.33 23.00 9.32
N PRO A 140 1.65 22.23 8.45
CA PRO A 140 2.00 22.16 7.02
C PRO A 140 1.72 23.50 6.31
N GLY A 141 2.63 23.94 5.42
CA GLY A 141 2.38 25.06 4.49
C GLY A 141 3.44 26.18 4.47
N PRO A 142 3.28 27.20 3.58
CA PRO A 142 4.22 28.32 3.48
C PRO A 142 4.11 29.26 4.69
N ALA A 143 5.26 29.72 5.19
CA ALA A 143 5.37 30.78 6.18
C ALA A 143 4.88 32.10 5.57
N LEU A 144 3.96 32.77 6.24
CA LEU A 144 3.69 34.18 6.01
C LEU A 144 4.71 35.02 6.79
N ASP A 145 5.01 36.20 6.26
CA ASP A 145 5.89 37.25 6.83
C ASP A 145 5.37 37.80 8.18
N LEU A 146 5.27 36.94 9.19
CA LEU A 146 4.95 37.31 10.56
C LEU A 146 5.97 36.67 11.49
N GLU A 147 6.59 37.51 12.32
CA GLU A 147 7.59 37.13 13.32
C GLU A 147 7.06 35.99 14.21
N ILE A 148 7.67 34.82 14.01
CA ILE A 148 7.81 33.73 14.99
C ILE A 148 6.52 32.97 15.33
N ASP A 149 6.31 31.85 14.64
CA ASP A 149 6.19 30.53 15.27
C ASP A 149 6.68 29.47 14.26
N LEU A 150 7.29 28.38 14.74
CA LEU A 150 8.06 27.40 13.94
C LEU A 150 7.25 26.75 12.80
N VAL A 151 7.23 27.39 11.63
CA VAL A 151 6.81 26.80 10.35
C VAL A 151 8.08 26.35 9.61
N ILE A 152 8.23 25.05 9.34
CA ILE A 152 9.33 24.56 8.48
C ILE A 152 8.96 24.85 7.03
N THR A 153 9.44 25.97 6.50
CA THR A 153 9.39 26.28 5.08
C THR A 153 10.65 25.80 4.37
N GLN A 154 10.55 24.71 3.60
CA GLN A 154 11.40 24.55 2.40
C GLN A 154 10.61 24.11 1.15
N ILE A 155 9.27 24.26 1.19
CA ILE A 155 8.32 24.43 0.06
C ILE A 155 8.13 23.21 -0.88
N PRO A 156 6.88 22.81 -1.20
CA PRO A 156 6.21 23.19 -2.47
C PRO A 156 4.98 24.12 -2.29
N PRO A 157 4.70 25.15 -3.14
CA PRO A 157 3.41 25.85 -3.14
C PRO A 157 2.68 25.67 -4.50
N GLU A 158 1.38 25.42 -4.61
CA GLU A 158 0.30 25.27 -3.64
C GLU A 158 -0.55 24.10 -4.16
N PHE A 159 -0.64 23.00 -3.42
CA PHE A 159 -1.78 22.09 -3.58
C PHE A 159 -2.94 22.72 -2.82
N ASP A 160 -3.58 23.69 -3.47
CA ASP A 160 -4.80 24.39 -3.04
C ASP A 160 -5.99 23.47 -3.28
N GLY A 161 -6.05 22.34 -2.59
CA GLY A 161 -7.14 21.36 -2.69
C GLY A 161 -8.18 21.52 -1.59
N PRO A 162 -9.35 20.86 -1.71
CA PRO A 162 -10.30 20.84 -0.63
C PRO A 162 -9.66 20.19 0.60
N THR A 163 -9.83 20.81 1.76
CA THR A 163 -9.36 20.31 3.05
C THR A 163 -10.42 20.57 4.11
N VAL A 164 -10.53 19.66 5.07
CA VAL A 164 -11.39 19.82 6.26
C VAL A 164 -10.68 20.54 7.40
N PHE A 165 -9.38 20.85 7.24
CA PHE A 165 -8.54 21.36 8.31
C PHE A 165 -8.25 22.85 8.18
N ASN A 166 -8.16 23.50 9.33
CA ASN A 166 -7.68 24.87 9.42
C ASN A 166 -6.16 24.89 9.23
N ARG A 167 -5.60 26.03 8.79
CA ARG A 167 -4.15 26.22 8.58
C ARG A 167 -3.31 26.01 9.85
N THR A 168 -3.88 26.21 11.04
CA THR A 168 -3.21 25.99 12.32
C THR A 168 -3.26 24.53 12.80
N THR A 169 -3.86 23.63 12.03
CA THR A 169 -3.93 22.20 12.38
C THR A 169 -2.56 21.58 12.15
N THR A 170 -2.01 21.02 13.22
CA THR A 170 -0.67 20.41 13.23
C THR A 170 -0.62 19.08 12.47
N TYR A 171 0.57 18.60 12.11
CA TYR A 171 0.73 17.27 11.48
C TYR A 171 0.13 16.17 12.35
N LYS A 172 0.34 16.21 13.67
CA LYS A 172 -0.21 15.18 14.57
C LYS A 172 -1.73 15.17 14.57
N GLN A 173 -2.36 16.34 14.66
CA GLN A 173 -3.83 16.44 14.62
C GLN A 173 -4.41 15.91 13.31
N ARG A 174 -3.75 16.21 12.18
CA ARG A 174 -4.12 15.66 10.86
C ARG A 174 -3.98 14.15 10.82
N ALA A 175 -2.85 13.62 11.27
CA ALA A 175 -2.59 12.18 11.34
C ALA A 175 -3.67 11.43 12.12
N LEU A 176 -4.05 11.92 13.30
CA LEU A 176 -5.12 11.32 14.10
C LEU A 176 -6.48 11.35 13.39
N ALA A 177 -6.79 12.44 12.68
CA ALA A 177 -8.03 12.57 11.92
C ALA A 177 -8.07 11.63 10.68
N TYR A 178 -6.95 11.45 9.98
CA TYR A 178 -6.83 10.48 8.89
C TYR A 178 -7.12 9.05 9.36
N ILE A 179 -6.54 8.68 10.51
CA ILE A 179 -6.73 7.34 11.11
C ILE A 179 -8.19 7.16 11.52
N ALA A 180 -8.79 8.15 12.19
CA ALA A 180 -10.20 8.09 12.58
C ALA A 180 -11.14 7.92 11.37
N ALA A 181 -10.89 8.64 10.27
CA ALA A 181 -11.66 8.50 9.04
C ALA A 181 -11.48 7.12 8.39
N GLY A 182 -10.25 6.58 8.41
CA GLY A 182 -9.96 5.23 7.94
C GLY A 182 -10.64 4.14 8.78
N ASP A 183 -10.56 4.24 10.10
CA ASP A 183 -11.24 3.32 11.02
C ASP A 183 -12.76 3.34 10.83
N ASP A 184 -13.35 4.53 10.63
CA ASP A 184 -14.78 4.65 10.34
C ASP A 184 -15.14 3.92 9.04
N THR A 185 -14.40 4.10 7.95
CA THR A 185 -14.63 3.36 6.70
C THR A 185 -14.51 1.84 6.91
N TYR A 186 -13.51 1.38 7.65
CA TYR A 186 -13.32 -0.06 7.85
C TYR A 186 -14.40 -0.69 8.74
N ARG A 187 -14.78 0.00 9.82
CA ARG A 187 -15.78 -0.47 10.79
C ARG A 187 -17.21 -0.32 10.26
N SER A 188 -17.51 0.74 9.52
CA SER A 188 -18.86 1.02 9.03
C SER A 188 -19.15 0.42 7.67
N PHE A 189 -18.15 0.24 6.80
CA PHE A 189 -18.30 -0.15 5.40
C PHE A 189 -17.61 -1.47 5.03
N LEU A 190 -16.27 -1.56 5.15
CA LEU A 190 -15.47 -2.63 4.52
C LEU A 190 -15.67 -4.03 5.11
N TRP A 191 -16.23 -4.17 6.31
CA TRP A 191 -16.61 -5.49 6.85
C TRP A 191 -17.55 -6.27 5.92
N ARG A 192 -18.33 -5.58 5.05
CA ARG A 192 -19.22 -6.21 4.06
C ARG A 192 -18.49 -7.00 2.98
N PHE A 193 -17.19 -6.78 2.82
CA PHE A 193 -16.32 -7.49 1.88
C PHE A 193 -15.63 -8.69 2.53
N LEU A 194 -16.07 -9.10 3.73
CA LEU A 194 -15.56 -10.28 4.42
C LEU A 194 -16.64 -11.35 4.53
N ASP A 195 -16.24 -12.60 4.32
CA ASP A 195 -17.07 -13.75 4.68
C ASP A 195 -16.92 -14.10 6.18
N GLN A 196 -17.65 -15.12 6.64
CA GLN A 196 -17.60 -15.59 8.03
C GLN A 196 -16.24 -16.17 8.46
N ARG A 197 -15.35 -16.44 7.50
CA ARG A 197 -13.98 -16.92 7.70
C ARG A 197 -12.95 -15.82 7.50
N LEU A 198 -13.38 -14.56 7.39
CA LEU A 198 -12.53 -13.39 7.13
C LEU A 198 -11.84 -13.41 5.76
N ASN A 199 -12.34 -14.20 4.80
CA ASN A 199 -11.87 -14.10 3.43
C ASN A 199 -12.42 -12.83 2.79
N ILE A 200 -11.58 -12.13 2.04
CA ILE A 200 -12.01 -10.99 1.24
C ILE A 200 -12.78 -11.49 0.01
N ILE A 201 -14.04 -11.07 -0.10
CA ILE A 201 -14.99 -11.48 -1.14
C ILE A 201 -15.73 -10.27 -1.70
N ASN A 202 -16.36 -10.44 -2.88
CA ASN A 202 -17.37 -9.48 -3.31
C ASN A 202 -18.54 -9.50 -2.30
N PRO A 203 -19.16 -8.35 -1.97
CA PRO A 203 -20.18 -8.29 -0.94
C PRO A 203 -21.31 -9.29 -1.19
N PRO A 204 -21.70 -10.13 -0.21
CA PRO A 204 -22.78 -11.09 -0.36
C PRO A 204 -24.16 -10.41 -0.19
N ASP A 205 -24.40 -9.34 -0.96
CA ASP A 205 -25.61 -8.53 -0.94
C ASP A 205 -26.16 -8.41 -2.38
N ALA A 206 -27.43 -8.72 -2.60
CA ALA A 206 -28.04 -8.69 -3.93
C ALA A 206 -27.99 -7.30 -4.60
N ARG A 207 -27.84 -6.22 -3.83
CA ARG A 207 -27.66 -4.86 -4.37
C ARG A 207 -26.30 -4.67 -5.04
N TRP A 208 -25.31 -5.50 -4.71
CA TRP A 208 -24.00 -5.47 -5.35
C TRP A 208 -24.13 -5.74 -6.87
N ASP A 209 -24.99 -6.65 -7.27
CA ASP A 209 -25.23 -6.97 -8.69
C ASP A 209 -25.85 -5.79 -9.46
N LEU A 210 -26.38 -4.78 -8.76
CA LEU A 210 -26.92 -3.55 -9.34
C LEU A 210 -25.86 -2.45 -9.47
N THR A 211 -24.63 -2.66 -9.02
CA THR A 211 -23.55 -1.67 -9.17
C THR A 211 -22.99 -1.60 -10.60
N GLY A 212 -23.24 -2.63 -11.40
CA GLY A 212 -22.59 -2.81 -12.71
C GLY A 212 -21.19 -3.42 -12.62
N ASP A 213 -20.73 -3.85 -11.44
CA ASP A 213 -19.51 -4.64 -11.31
C ASP A 213 -19.62 -5.94 -12.10
N THR A 214 -18.51 -6.40 -12.67
CA THR A 214 -18.46 -7.64 -13.46
C THR A 214 -18.45 -8.90 -12.59
N ARG A 215 -18.24 -8.76 -11.28
CA ARG A 215 -18.13 -9.85 -10.32
C ARG A 215 -19.40 -9.98 -9.50
N GLN A 216 -19.91 -11.20 -9.42
CA GLN A 216 -21.16 -11.51 -8.73
C GLN A 216 -21.01 -11.38 -7.21
N ALA A 217 -22.11 -11.01 -6.55
CA ALA A 217 -22.20 -10.97 -5.09
C ALA A 217 -21.75 -12.29 -4.44
N GLY A 218 -20.95 -12.19 -3.37
CA GLY A 218 -20.50 -13.33 -2.56
C GLY A 218 -19.42 -14.24 -3.19
N THR A 219 -18.94 -13.93 -4.39
CA THR A 219 -17.86 -14.68 -5.05
C THR A 219 -16.47 -14.24 -4.56
N PRO A 220 -15.44 -15.10 -4.69
CA PRO A 220 -14.06 -14.70 -4.41
C PRO A 220 -13.69 -13.41 -5.12
N MET A 221 -13.12 -12.47 -4.36
CA MET A 221 -12.63 -11.22 -4.92
C MET A 221 -11.33 -11.49 -5.67
N PRO A 222 -11.12 -10.89 -6.86
CA PRO A 222 -9.83 -10.90 -7.53
C PRO A 222 -8.68 -10.51 -6.62
N TRP A 223 -7.51 -11.13 -6.78
CA TRP A 223 -6.39 -10.95 -5.87
C TRP A 223 -5.99 -9.48 -5.77
N ASN A 224 -5.83 -8.79 -6.90
CA ASN A 224 -5.43 -7.39 -6.94
C ASN A 224 -6.41 -6.48 -6.18
N ARG A 225 -7.72 -6.76 -6.27
CA ARG A 225 -8.78 -6.05 -5.56
C ARG A 225 -8.75 -6.35 -4.06
N GLY A 226 -8.50 -7.61 -3.69
CA GLY A 226 -8.30 -8.01 -2.30
C GLY A 226 -7.08 -7.34 -1.67
N MET A 227 -5.98 -7.18 -2.43
CA MET A 227 -4.78 -6.47 -1.99
C MET A 227 -5.04 -4.98 -1.73
N MET A 228 -5.96 -4.34 -2.47
CA MET A 228 -6.41 -2.97 -2.15
C MET A 228 -7.07 -2.89 -0.78
N ILE A 229 -8.00 -3.80 -0.48
CA ILE A 229 -8.65 -3.89 0.84
C ILE A 229 -7.63 -4.22 1.93
N MET A 230 -6.69 -5.12 1.65
CA MET A 230 -5.61 -5.48 2.57
C MET A 230 -4.70 -4.29 2.88
N TYR A 231 -4.40 -3.43 1.91
CA TYR A 231 -3.49 -2.30 2.09
C TYR A 231 -3.94 -1.34 3.20
N GLY A 232 -5.23 -0.97 3.24
CA GLY A 232 -5.73 -0.12 4.33
C GLY A 232 -5.75 -0.84 5.68
N TYR A 233 -6.01 -2.16 5.75
CA TYR A 233 -5.85 -2.93 7.00
C TYR A 233 -4.41 -2.85 7.51
N LEU A 234 -3.42 -3.05 6.64
CA LEU A 234 -1.99 -3.00 7.00
C LEU A 234 -1.57 -1.60 7.48
N LYS A 235 -2.07 -0.52 6.84
CA LYS A 235 -1.72 0.86 7.24
C LYS A 235 -2.43 1.30 8.52
N LEU A 236 -3.67 0.87 8.75
CA LEU A 236 -4.35 1.11 10.02
C LEU A 236 -3.70 0.32 11.16
N ALA A 237 -3.34 -0.95 10.94
CA ALA A 237 -2.62 -1.75 11.93
C ALA A 237 -1.29 -1.07 12.31
N ALA A 238 -0.53 -0.63 11.33
CA ALA A 238 0.70 0.15 11.49
C ALA A 238 0.51 1.44 12.31
N ALA A 239 -0.61 2.14 12.12
CA ALA A 239 -0.90 3.38 12.83
C ALA A 239 -1.25 3.12 14.31
N HIS A 240 -2.03 2.08 14.58
CA HIS A 240 -2.41 1.62 15.92
C HIS A 240 -1.27 0.96 16.71
N GLU A 241 -0.09 0.80 16.10
CA GLU A 241 1.14 0.35 16.77
C GLU A 241 2.01 1.51 17.27
N THR A 242 1.62 2.75 16.97
CA THR A 242 2.39 3.93 17.39
C THR A 242 2.11 4.26 18.86
N PRO A 243 3.08 4.82 19.61
CA PRO A 243 2.89 5.10 21.05
C PRO A 243 1.69 5.98 21.39
N ASP A 244 1.26 6.85 20.49
CA ASP A 244 0.12 7.75 20.71
C ASP A 244 -1.27 7.12 20.47
N LEU A 245 -1.32 5.99 19.78
CA LEU A 245 -2.54 5.32 19.32
C LEU A 245 -2.51 3.81 19.60
N TRP A 246 -1.72 3.41 20.59
CA TRP A 246 -1.46 1.99 20.87
C TRP A 246 -2.76 1.21 21.15
N GLU A 247 -3.22 0.45 20.15
CA GLU A 247 -4.43 -0.38 20.21
C GLU A 247 -4.13 -1.82 19.72
N PRO A 248 -3.53 -2.67 20.58
CA PRO A 248 -3.02 -3.98 20.16
C PRO A 248 -4.11 -4.94 19.66
N ASP A 249 -5.32 -4.86 20.19
CA ASP A 249 -6.45 -5.69 19.75
C ASP A 249 -6.93 -5.29 18.34
N THR A 250 -6.95 -3.98 18.07
CA THR A 250 -7.28 -3.42 16.74
C THR A 250 -6.22 -3.85 15.72
N THR A 251 -4.93 -3.70 16.05
CA THR A 251 -3.82 -4.17 15.24
C THR A 251 -3.92 -5.66 14.94
N ALA A 252 -4.13 -6.51 15.96
CA ALA A 252 -4.21 -7.96 15.80
C ALA A 252 -5.41 -8.39 14.92
N TYR A 253 -6.54 -7.69 15.03
CA TYR A 253 -7.71 -7.93 14.18
C TYR A 253 -7.42 -7.63 12.71
N TYR A 254 -6.85 -6.46 12.41
CA TYR A 254 -6.49 -6.08 11.04
C TYR A 254 -5.42 -7.01 10.45
N ASP A 255 -4.43 -7.40 11.24
CA ASP A 255 -3.41 -8.38 10.82
C ASP A 255 -3.99 -9.74 10.52
N THR A 256 -4.99 -10.19 11.28
CA THR A 256 -5.64 -11.48 11.05
C THR A 256 -6.32 -11.53 9.68
N ILE A 257 -7.02 -10.46 9.30
CA ILE A 257 -7.70 -10.38 7.99
C ILE A 257 -6.66 -10.32 6.86
N ALA A 258 -5.66 -9.46 6.98
CA ALA A 258 -4.59 -9.36 5.99
C ALA A 258 -3.83 -10.69 5.84
N LYS A 259 -3.55 -11.36 6.96
CA LYS A 259 -2.93 -12.69 6.99
C LYS A 259 -3.79 -13.75 6.30
N GLN A 260 -5.10 -13.75 6.55
CA GLN A 260 -6.00 -14.71 5.91
C GLN A 260 -5.98 -14.55 4.38
N HIS A 261 -6.04 -13.31 3.89
CA HIS A 261 -6.02 -13.04 2.45
C HIS A 261 -4.69 -13.47 1.80
N ILE A 262 -3.55 -13.06 2.38
CA ILE A 262 -2.24 -13.42 1.81
C ILE A 262 -1.95 -14.92 1.88
N THR A 263 -2.42 -15.60 2.94
CA THR A 263 -2.29 -17.07 3.06
C THR A 263 -3.03 -17.76 1.92
N ASN A 264 -4.27 -17.35 1.64
CA ASN A 264 -5.03 -17.93 0.53
C ASN A 264 -4.36 -17.67 -0.82
N PHE A 265 -3.78 -16.49 -1.02
CA PHE A 265 -3.07 -16.17 -2.26
C PHE A 265 -1.80 -17.02 -2.43
N ILE A 266 -0.99 -17.16 -1.37
CA ILE A 266 0.20 -18.02 -1.39
C ILE A 266 -0.18 -19.49 -1.61
N ASP A 267 -1.25 -19.97 -0.97
CA ASP A 267 -1.73 -21.32 -1.19
C ASP A 267 -2.13 -21.51 -2.66
N ASP A 268 -2.84 -20.56 -3.28
CA ASP A 268 -3.21 -20.62 -4.71
C ASP A 268 -1.97 -20.62 -5.62
N LEU A 269 -0.98 -19.77 -5.34
CA LEU A 269 0.31 -19.72 -6.05
C LEU A 269 1.05 -21.06 -6.00
N GLU A 270 1.07 -21.73 -4.84
CA GLU A 270 1.77 -23.01 -4.67
C GLU A 270 1.09 -24.16 -5.44
N HIS A 271 -0.22 -24.06 -5.70
CA HIS A 271 -0.92 -25.00 -6.58
C HIS A 271 -0.65 -24.75 -8.06
N SER A 272 -0.16 -23.57 -8.42
CA SER A 272 0.00 -23.13 -9.80
C SER A 272 1.43 -22.66 -10.06
N THR A 273 2.32 -23.65 -10.20
CA THR A 273 3.76 -23.43 -10.42
C THR A 273 4.21 -24.05 -11.74
N ALA A 274 5.27 -23.46 -12.31
CA ALA A 274 5.94 -23.97 -13.49
C ALA A 274 7.44 -24.07 -13.26
N VAL A 275 8.13 -24.82 -14.13
CA VAL A 275 9.58 -24.79 -14.23
C VAL A 275 9.95 -24.09 -15.53
N ARG A 276 10.71 -23.00 -15.43
CA ARG A 276 11.23 -22.21 -16.55
C ARG A 276 12.73 -22.04 -16.36
N ASN A 277 13.50 -22.34 -17.40
CA ASN A 277 14.98 -22.27 -17.38
C ASN A 277 15.64 -22.95 -16.16
N GLY A 278 15.03 -24.05 -15.67
CA GLY A 278 15.56 -24.84 -14.56
C GLY A 278 15.22 -24.32 -13.16
N VAL A 279 14.45 -23.23 -13.04
CA VAL A 279 13.98 -22.71 -11.75
C VAL A 279 12.45 -22.75 -11.64
N LYS A 280 11.96 -22.79 -10.40
CA LYS A 280 10.53 -22.69 -10.08
C LYS A 280 10.04 -21.26 -10.33
N THR A 281 8.90 -21.13 -10.97
CA THR A 281 8.16 -19.88 -11.20
C THR A 281 6.70 -20.08 -10.83
N TYR A 282 6.01 -18.98 -10.54
CA TYR A 282 4.56 -18.95 -10.35
C TYR A 282 3.85 -18.74 -11.69
N ASP A 283 2.64 -19.26 -11.76
CA ASP A 283 1.63 -18.97 -12.76
C ASP A 283 0.35 -18.77 -11.99
N TRP A 284 -0.30 -17.61 -12.03
CA TRP A 284 -1.50 -17.43 -11.22
C TRP A 284 -2.65 -16.80 -11.98
N ASN A 285 -3.83 -17.13 -11.48
CA ASN A 285 -5.09 -16.66 -12.03
C ASN A 285 -5.50 -15.36 -11.36
N TYR A 286 -6.38 -14.63 -12.03
CA TYR A 286 -6.92 -13.34 -11.56
C TYR A 286 -7.69 -13.44 -10.24
N SER A 287 -8.30 -14.59 -9.97
CA SER A 287 -9.06 -14.86 -8.75
C SER A 287 -8.99 -16.34 -8.41
N TYR A 288 -9.23 -16.66 -7.14
CA TYR A 288 -9.23 -18.03 -6.63
C TYR A 288 -10.17 -18.94 -7.43
N GLY A 289 -9.63 -20.05 -7.93
CA GLY A 289 -10.40 -21.08 -8.65
C GLY A 289 -10.86 -20.70 -10.06
N GLU A 290 -10.36 -19.59 -10.63
CA GLU A 290 -10.57 -19.26 -12.04
C GLU A 290 -9.53 -19.90 -12.96
N ASP A 291 -9.81 -19.92 -14.27
CA ASP A 291 -8.89 -20.33 -15.35
C ASP A 291 -8.61 -19.12 -16.26
N HIS A 292 -8.19 -18.02 -15.63
CA HIS A 292 -7.90 -16.75 -16.29
C HIS A 292 -6.58 -16.22 -15.75
N THR A 293 -5.53 -16.32 -16.54
CA THR A 293 -4.20 -15.83 -16.18
C THR A 293 -4.19 -14.33 -15.88
N GLU A 294 -3.45 -13.96 -14.84
CA GLU A 294 -3.26 -12.58 -14.42
C GLU A 294 -2.49 -11.72 -15.44
N GLU A 295 -2.86 -10.44 -15.52
CA GLU A 295 -2.26 -9.45 -16.41
C GLU A 295 -1.02 -8.79 -15.81
N ALA A 296 0.13 -8.96 -16.46
CA ALA A 296 1.42 -8.39 -16.06
C ALA A 296 1.63 -6.95 -16.59
N GLN A 297 0.97 -6.55 -17.69
CA GLN A 297 1.18 -5.24 -18.31
C GLN A 297 0.59 -4.05 -17.53
N GLY A 298 -0.29 -4.33 -16.58
CA GLY A 298 -1.11 -3.33 -15.88
C GLY A 298 -0.90 -3.34 -14.37
N VAL A 299 -1.90 -2.85 -13.65
CA VAL A 299 -1.88 -2.76 -12.18
C VAL A 299 -2.24 -4.07 -11.49
N HIS A 300 -2.82 -5.05 -12.19
CA HIS A 300 -3.36 -6.25 -11.55
C HIS A 300 -2.26 -7.11 -10.92
N ALA A 301 -1.39 -7.75 -11.72
CA ALA A 301 -0.26 -8.52 -11.20
C ALA A 301 0.66 -7.67 -10.30
N TYR A 302 0.79 -6.38 -10.60
CA TYR A 302 1.56 -5.46 -9.75
C TYR A 302 1.01 -5.40 -8.33
N PHE A 303 -0.31 -5.25 -8.15
CA PHE A 303 -0.90 -5.20 -6.82
C PHE A 303 -0.82 -6.52 -6.08
N ASP A 304 -0.89 -7.66 -6.77
CA ASP A 304 -0.70 -8.97 -6.16
C ASP A 304 0.67 -9.09 -5.49
N ILE A 305 1.72 -8.80 -6.27
CA ILE A 305 3.10 -8.88 -5.78
C ILE A 305 3.43 -7.76 -4.80
N TRP A 306 2.78 -6.59 -4.93
CA TRP A 306 2.94 -5.49 -3.99
C TRP A 306 2.30 -5.81 -2.64
N GLY A 307 1.15 -6.49 -2.61
CA GLY A 307 0.54 -6.98 -1.38
C GLY A 307 1.43 -8.00 -0.65
N CYS A 308 2.02 -8.95 -1.38
CA CYS A 308 3.07 -9.85 -0.85
C CYS A 308 4.26 -9.08 -0.28
N TRP A 309 4.71 -8.05 -0.99
CA TRP A 309 5.83 -7.22 -0.54
C TRP A 309 5.51 -6.48 0.77
N GLN A 310 4.34 -5.84 0.86
CA GLN A 310 3.92 -5.09 2.05
C GLN A 310 3.78 -6.00 3.28
N THR A 311 3.25 -7.22 3.11
CA THR A 311 3.12 -8.20 4.18
C THR A 311 4.48 -8.79 4.60
N TRP A 312 5.40 -9.01 3.65
CA TRP A 312 6.79 -9.37 3.95
C TRP A 312 7.50 -8.28 4.77
N GLN A 313 7.38 -7.02 4.34
CA GLN A 313 7.95 -5.87 5.06
C GLN A 313 7.36 -5.71 6.45
N ARG A 314 6.07 -6.00 6.61
CA ARG A 314 5.40 -5.91 7.92
C ARG A 314 5.91 -6.98 8.88
N ASN A 315 5.77 -8.26 8.53
CA ASN A 315 6.40 -9.37 9.23
C ASN A 315 6.28 -10.66 8.41
N SER A 316 7.31 -10.98 7.64
CA SER A 316 7.38 -12.20 6.82
C SER A 316 7.05 -13.49 7.58
N ALA A 317 7.46 -13.64 8.84
CA ALA A 317 7.18 -14.84 9.64
C ALA A 317 5.70 -14.95 10.05
N VAL A 318 5.06 -13.83 10.38
CA VAL A 318 3.64 -13.81 10.75
C VAL A 318 2.76 -14.03 9.54
N PHE A 319 3.08 -13.36 8.43
CA PHE A 319 2.28 -13.38 7.20
C PHE A 319 2.61 -14.57 6.29
N GLY A 320 3.63 -15.37 6.61
CA GLY A 320 3.99 -16.56 5.84
C GLY A 320 4.65 -16.27 4.48
N VAL A 321 5.05 -15.02 4.22
CA VAL A 321 5.76 -14.65 2.99
C VAL A 321 7.24 -14.99 3.16
N SER A 322 7.63 -16.20 2.80
CA SER A 322 8.99 -16.68 2.97
C SER A 322 9.95 -16.09 1.92
N ASN A 323 11.26 -16.26 2.14
CA ASN A 323 12.25 -15.96 1.10
C ASN A 323 12.07 -16.83 -0.15
N GLU A 324 11.54 -18.05 -0.01
CA GLU A 324 11.24 -18.91 -1.16
C GLU A 324 10.12 -18.32 -2.02
N VAL A 325 9.07 -17.76 -1.40
CA VAL A 325 8.01 -17.04 -2.11
C VAL A 325 8.61 -15.86 -2.88
N GLY A 326 9.41 -15.02 -2.20
CA GLY A 326 10.08 -13.89 -2.83
C GLY A 326 11.03 -14.28 -3.98
N THR A 327 11.85 -15.31 -3.79
CA THR A 327 12.72 -15.86 -4.85
C THR A 327 11.90 -16.40 -6.03
N THR A 328 10.79 -17.08 -5.78
CA THR A 328 9.95 -17.66 -6.85
C THR A 328 9.25 -16.57 -7.66
N PHE A 329 8.79 -15.49 -7.03
CA PHE A 329 8.33 -14.29 -7.75
C PHE A 329 9.45 -13.68 -8.61
N ALA A 330 10.63 -13.45 -8.03
CA ALA A 330 11.74 -12.87 -8.77
C ALA A 330 12.18 -13.74 -9.97
N ASN A 331 12.15 -15.08 -9.82
CA ASN A 331 12.34 -16.01 -10.92
C ASN A 331 11.23 -15.91 -11.96
N THR A 332 9.98 -15.74 -11.55
CA THR A 332 8.85 -15.57 -12.49
C THR A 332 9.06 -14.33 -13.35
N PHE A 333 9.54 -13.25 -12.76
CA PHE A 333 9.73 -11.98 -13.46
C PHE A 333 10.81 -12.09 -14.53
N GLU A 334 11.96 -12.66 -14.17
CA GLU A 334 13.12 -12.75 -15.07
C GLU A 334 13.02 -13.93 -16.06
N GLU A 335 12.46 -15.07 -15.66
CA GLU A 335 12.47 -16.30 -16.48
C GLU A 335 11.17 -16.55 -17.25
N THR A 336 10.09 -15.85 -16.90
CA THR A 336 8.76 -16.04 -17.52
C THR A 336 8.25 -14.75 -18.16
N ILE A 337 8.23 -13.65 -17.40
CA ILE A 337 7.63 -12.40 -17.86
C ILE A 337 8.58 -11.62 -18.77
N SER A 338 9.87 -11.54 -18.42
CA SER A 338 10.89 -10.97 -19.29
C SER A 338 11.07 -11.84 -20.53
N LEU A 339 10.96 -11.23 -21.72
CA LEU A 339 11.14 -11.93 -23.00
C LEU A 339 12.58 -11.84 -23.51
N GLY A 340 13.47 -11.17 -22.77
CA GLY A 340 14.84 -10.86 -23.17
C GLY A 340 14.88 -9.91 -24.37
N ASN A 341 15.31 -8.65 -24.15
CA ASN A 341 15.39 -7.49 -25.08
C ASN A 341 14.72 -6.21 -24.55
N GLY A 342 14.38 -6.16 -23.26
CA GLY A 342 13.63 -5.05 -22.68
C GLY A 342 12.12 -5.08 -22.95
N SER A 343 11.59 -6.21 -23.42
CA SER A 343 10.16 -6.47 -23.54
C SER A 343 9.68 -7.47 -22.49
N PHE A 344 8.43 -7.31 -22.07
CA PHE A 344 7.76 -8.17 -21.10
C PHE A 344 6.42 -8.67 -21.67
N SER A 345 6.05 -9.89 -21.32
CA SER A 345 4.76 -10.47 -21.67
C SER A 345 3.60 -9.70 -21.02
N GLY A 346 2.44 -9.70 -21.69
CA GLY A 346 1.23 -9.09 -21.13
C GLY A 346 0.58 -9.92 -20.03
N LEU A 347 0.87 -11.22 -19.94
CA LEU A 347 0.38 -12.14 -18.92
C LEU A 347 1.53 -12.72 -18.08
N VAL A 348 1.23 -13.12 -16.85
CA VAL A 348 2.22 -13.72 -15.93
C VAL A 348 2.75 -15.08 -16.39
N THR A 349 2.05 -15.74 -17.33
CA THR A 349 2.46 -17.01 -17.97
C THR A 349 3.61 -16.87 -18.97
N GLY A 350 4.02 -15.64 -19.32
CA GLY A 350 4.98 -15.39 -20.40
C GLY A 350 4.34 -15.26 -21.78
N HIS A 351 3.00 -15.33 -21.86
CA HIS A 351 2.25 -15.14 -23.10
C HIS A 351 1.68 -13.72 -23.23
N SER A 352 1.33 -13.33 -24.46
CA SER A 352 0.63 -12.08 -24.74
C SER A 352 -0.56 -12.35 -25.66
N THR A 353 -1.62 -11.60 -25.48
CA THR A 353 -2.84 -11.62 -26.29
C THR A 353 -3.11 -10.22 -26.87
N THR A 354 -4.20 -10.06 -27.62
CA THR A 354 -4.63 -8.73 -28.10
C THR A 354 -5.11 -7.82 -26.98
N LYS A 355 -5.58 -8.38 -25.85
CA LYS A 355 -6.01 -7.61 -24.68
C LYS A 355 -4.85 -7.37 -23.71
N SER A 356 -4.05 -8.42 -23.47
CA SER A 356 -2.88 -8.41 -22.59
C SER A 356 -1.63 -8.47 -23.46
N TYR A 357 -1.24 -7.35 -24.04
CA TYR A 357 -0.20 -7.23 -25.05
C TYR A 357 1.20 -7.10 -24.45
N MET A 358 2.21 -7.30 -25.30
CA MET A 358 3.61 -7.16 -24.91
C MET A 358 3.94 -5.68 -24.65
N ILE A 359 4.65 -5.42 -23.55
CA ILE A 359 5.06 -4.10 -23.08
C ILE A 359 6.58 -3.98 -23.02
N ASN A 360 7.08 -2.75 -22.92
CA ASN A 360 8.53 -2.44 -22.86
C ASN A 360 8.94 -1.70 -21.59
N ARG A 361 8.11 -1.79 -20.55
CA ARG A 361 8.28 -1.16 -19.23
C ARG A 361 7.32 -1.82 -18.25
N LEU A 362 7.71 -1.87 -16.98
CA LEU A 362 6.85 -2.34 -15.88
C LEU A 362 6.80 -1.27 -14.79
N TYR A 363 5.81 -1.35 -13.91
CA TYR A 363 5.77 -0.51 -12.71
C TYR A 363 7.10 -0.62 -11.95
N GLY A 364 7.63 0.50 -11.44
CA GLY A 364 8.93 0.49 -10.78
C GLY A 364 8.96 -0.40 -9.54
N GLY A 365 7.81 -0.59 -8.88
CA GLY A 365 7.68 -1.43 -7.68
C GLY A 365 7.91 -2.93 -7.94
N TRP A 366 7.96 -3.38 -9.20
CA TRP A 366 8.48 -4.72 -9.51
C TRP A 366 9.96 -4.85 -9.08
N GLY A 367 10.67 -3.73 -8.94
CA GLY A 367 12.06 -3.68 -8.50
C GLY A 367 12.27 -4.13 -7.05
N PHE A 368 11.23 -4.10 -6.20
CA PHE A 368 11.36 -4.51 -4.80
C PHE A 368 11.86 -5.96 -4.63
N TYR A 369 11.59 -6.82 -5.61
CA TYR A 369 12.02 -8.21 -5.63
C TYR A 369 13.51 -8.40 -5.99
N ALA A 370 14.23 -7.32 -6.29
CA ALA A 370 15.69 -7.32 -6.41
C ALA A 370 16.42 -7.79 -5.14
N LEU A 371 15.73 -7.77 -4.00
CA LEU A 371 16.18 -8.39 -2.75
C LEU A 371 16.64 -9.85 -2.96
N TRP A 372 15.87 -10.62 -3.73
CA TRP A 372 16.13 -12.05 -3.93
C TRP A 372 16.90 -12.34 -5.21
N ARG A 373 16.81 -11.44 -6.19
CA ARG A 373 17.44 -11.61 -7.50
C ARG A 373 17.93 -10.27 -8.04
N ARG A 374 19.21 -9.96 -7.82
CA ARG A 374 19.75 -8.62 -8.12
C ARG A 374 19.75 -8.28 -9.61
N ASP A 375 20.01 -9.25 -10.49
CA ASP A 375 20.00 -9.10 -11.95
C ASP A 375 18.62 -8.67 -12.49
N TRP A 376 17.52 -9.01 -11.80
CA TRP A 376 16.19 -8.50 -12.14
C TRP A 376 16.11 -6.97 -12.11
N PHE A 377 16.83 -6.33 -11.16
CA PHE A 377 16.87 -4.87 -11.07
C PHE A 377 17.46 -4.24 -12.32
N ASP A 378 18.54 -4.84 -12.85
CA ASP A 378 19.22 -4.36 -14.04
C ASP A 378 18.30 -4.47 -15.27
N THR A 379 17.61 -5.61 -15.42
CA THR A 379 16.58 -5.81 -16.47
C THR A 379 15.51 -4.73 -16.41
N LEU A 380 14.94 -4.49 -15.22
CA LEU A 380 13.84 -3.54 -15.04
C LEU A 380 14.28 -2.09 -15.27
N VAL A 381 15.42 -1.68 -14.71
CA VAL A 381 15.96 -0.32 -14.88
C VAL A 381 16.29 -0.05 -16.34
N ALA A 382 16.92 -1.01 -17.04
CA ALA A 382 17.26 -0.85 -18.45
C ALA A 382 16.00 -0.60 -19.31
N ALA A 383 14.93 -1.36 -19.09
CA ALA A 383 13.67 -1.16 -19.81
C ALA A 383 13.01 0.18 -19.47
N ASN A 384 12.91 0.53 -18.18
CA ASN A 384 12.20 1.73 -17.74
C ASN A 384 12.96 3.03 -18.09
N THR A 385 14.30 3.02 -18.08
CA THR A 385 15.10 4.16 -18.53
C THR A 385 14.98 4.39 -20.04
N ALA A 386 14.88 3.33 -20.84
CA ALA A 386 14.75 3.41 -22.30
C ALA A 386 13.46 4.14 -22.75
N VAL A 387 12.40 4.12 -21.94
CA VAL A 387 11.12 4.78 -22.22
C VAL A 387 10.96 6.17 -21.61
N SER A 388 11.99 6.67 -20.90
CA SER A 388 11.98 7.91 -20.11
C SER A 388 10.99 7.93 -18.93
N PHE A 389 11.41 8.61 -17.86
CA PHE A 389 10.63 8.80 -16.63
C PHE A 389 9.72 10.04 -16.63
N SER A 390 9.66 10.80 -17.73
CA SER A 390 8.91 12.08 -17.76
C SER A 390 7.42 11.90 -17.40
N GLY A 391 6.96 12.59 -16.34
CA GLY A 391 5.57 12.53 -15.87
C GLY A 391 5.11 11.18 -15.32
N ARG A 392 6.04 10.25 -15.01
CA ARG A 392 5.72 8.87 -14.60
C ARG A 392 6.42 8.52 -13.29
N THR A 393 5.96 9.08 -12.19
CA THR A 393 6.50 8.85 -10.84
C THR A 393 6.54 7.36 -10.49
N TRP A 394 5.50 6.63 -10.88
CA TRP A 394 5.33 5.18 -10.66
C TRP A 394 6.36 4.28 -11.33
N LEU A 395 7.03 4.78 -12.38
CA LEU A 395 8.18 4.11 -12.98
C LEU A 395 9.47 4.42 -12.21
N ALA A 396 9.60 5.64 -11.74
CA ALA A 396 10.87 6.25 -11.41
C ALA A 396 11.21 6.15 -9.92
N ILE A 397 10.28 6.55 -9.07
CA ILE A 397 10.52 6.67 -7.62
C ILE A 397 10.65 5.30 -6.94
N PRO A 398 9.84 4.27 -7.27
CA PRO A 398 10.08 2.94 -6.73
C PRO A 398 11.45 2.34 -7.11
N LEU A 399 12.02 2.73 -8.26
CA LEU A 399 13.38 2.32 -8.65
C LEU A 399 14.44 3.07 -7.83
N LEU A 400 14.24 4.35 -7.52
CA LEU A 400 15.12 5.08 -6.57
C LEU A 400 15.09 4.42 -5.19
N TRP A 401 13.90 4.06 -4.72
CA TRP A 401 13.75 3.34 -3.46
C TRP A 401 14.54 2.04 -3.46
N THR A 402 14.39 1.24 -4.52
CA THR A 402 15.11 -0.04 -4.66
C THR A 402 16.63 0.17 -4.76
N LYS A 403 17.09 1.19 -5.49
CA LYS A 403 18.52 1.55 -5.58
C LYS A 403 19.11 1.85 -4.21
N HIS A 404 18.46 2.71 -3.42
CA HIS A 404 18.88 3.04 -2.07
C HIS A 404 18.92 1.80 -1.16
N ALA A 405 17.88 0.97 -1.25
CA ALA A 405 17.76 -0.26 -0.50
C ALA A 405 18.90 -1.26 -0.78
N LEU A 406 19.22 -1.47 -2.06
CA LEU A 406 20.33 -2.31 -2.50
C LEU A 406 21.68 -1.72 -2.08
N PHE A 407 21.84 -0.40 -2.13
CA PHE A 407 23.07 0.28 -1.70
C PHE A 407 23.34 0.07 -0.21
N LEU A 408 22.32 0.22 0.64
CA LEU A 408 22.43 -0.01 2.08
C LEU A 408 22.47 -1.50 2.45
N ASN A 409 22.13 -2.38 1.51
CA ASN A 409 21.86 -3.80 1.77
C ASN A 409 20.80 -3.99 2.87
N ASP A 410 19.76 -3.16 2.82
CA ASP A 410 18.66 -3.13 3.76
C ASP A 410 17.37 -2.84 2.99
N MET A 411 16.49 -3.83 2.90
CA MET A 411 15.18 -3.68 2.24
C MET A 411 14.04 -3.48 3.26
N THR A 412 14.38 -3.25 4.53
CA THR A 412 13.45 -3.12 5.65
C THR A 412 13.35 -1.66 6.08
N PHE A 413 12.62 -0.86 5.32
CA PHE A 413 12.53 0.57 5.63
C PHE A 413 11.42 0.91 6.64
N TRP A 414 11.47 2.16 7.09
CA TRP A 414 10.83 2.70 8.29
C TRP A 414 9.31 2.51 8.30
N SER A 415 8.67 2.53 7.14
CA SER A 415 7.23 2.28 7.02
C SER A 415 6.86 0.86 7.44
N GLY A 416 7.75 -0.11 7.22
CA GLY A 416 7.63 -1.51 7.63
C GLY A 416 8.21 -1.85 9.00
N ARG A 417 9.00 -0.95 9.63
CA ARG A 417 9.53 -1.17 10.99
C ARG A 417 8.50 -0.77 12.04
N PHE A 418 8.04 -1.73 12.85
CA PHE A 418 7.00 -1.52 13.87
C PHE A 418 7.56 -1.71 15.29
N ALA A 419 7.10 -0.88 16.24
CA ALA A 419 7.62 -0.88 17.60
C ALA A 419 7.10 -2.06 18.42
N HIS A 420 5.81 -2.38 18.27
CA HIS A 420 5.11 -3.46 18.97
C HIS A 420 3.90 -3.88 18.11
N GLY A 421 3.43 -5.12 18.25
CA GLY A 421 2.76 -5.86 17.17
C GLY A 421 3.74 -6.94 16.71
N TYR A 422 3.29 -8.14 16.34
CA TYR A 422 4.24 -9.22 16.05
C TYR A 422 5.25 -8.73 14.98
N GLY A 423 6.49 -8.42 15.34
CA GLY A 423 7.45 -7.87 14.36
C GLY A 423 8.65 -7.06 14.86
N VAL A 424 9.45 -7.58 15.79
CA VAL A 424 10.91 -7.37 15.70
C VAL A 424 11.58 -8.74 15.58
N ALA A 425 11.86 -9.11 14.34
CA ALA A 425 13.11 -9.70 13.85
C ALA A 425 12.92 -9.99 12.35
N VAL A 426 13.21 -9.00 11.49
CA VAL A 426 13.49 -9.33 10.08
C VAL A 426 14.90 -9.89 10.05
N GLY A 427 15.01 -11.11 9.53
CA GLY A 427 16.27 -11.84 9.40
C GLY A 427 16.57 -12.71 10.62
N THR A 428 16.21 -13.99 10.55
CA THR A 428 17.13 -15.12 10.75
C THR A 428 16.36 -16.42 10.72
N THR A 429 16.56 -17.22 9.67
CA THR A 429 16.63 -18.68 9.85
C THR A 429 17.67 -19.26 8.89
N GLY A 430 18.72 -19.84 9.47
CA GLY A 430 19.46 -20.97 8.88
C GLY A 430 20.69 -20.64 8.04
N GLY A 431 21.82 -20.36 8.68
CA GLY A 431 23.14 -20.37 8.03
C GLY A 431 24.24 -20.06 9.03
N ASP A 432 25.05 -21.06 9.36
CA ASP A 432 26.21 -20.96 10.25
C ASP A 432 27.20 -19.87 9.82
N GLY A 433 27.81 -19.18 10.79
CA GLY A 433 29.10 -18.50 10.61
C GLY A 433 29.14 -17.01 10.93
N THR A 434 29.52 -16.71 12.17
CA THR A 434 30.29 -15.53 12.63
C THR A 434 30.49 -14.36 11.66
N THR A 435 29.98 -13.16 12.02
CA THR A 435 30.77 -11.92 12.13
C THR A 435 29.99 -10.82 12.86
N SER A 436 30.71 -10.16 13.76
CA SER A 436 30.30 -9.03 14.59
C SER A 436 30.35 -7.71 13.83
N THR A 437 29.39 -6.81 14.08
CA THR A 437 29.69 -5.36 14.23
C THR A 437 28.73 -4.71 15.22
N THR A 438 29.34 -4.24 16.29
CA THR A 438 28.82 -3.39 17.37
C THR A 438 28.49 -1.98 16.90
N TRP A 439 27.31 -1.47 17.27
CA TRP A 439 27.13 -0.05 17.61
C TRP A 439 26.26 0.07 18.87
N GLY A 440 26.82 0.74 19.88
CA GLY A 440 26.29 0.77 21.24
C GLY A 440 25.35 1.92 21.51
N ALA A 441 24.28 1.63 22.26
CA ALA A 441 23.62 2.59 23.13
C ALA A 441 23.54 1.96 24.54
N ARG A 442 24.22 2.59 25.50
CA ARG A 442 24.26 2.16 26.90
C ARG A 442 23.00 2.62 27.63
N SER A 443 22.27 1.63 28.15
CA SER A 443 21.67 1.51 29.48
C SER A 443 20.78 2.63 30.03
N GLY A 444 19.48 2.33 30.10
CA GLY A 444 18.62 2.60 31.25
C GLY A 444 17.94 1.29 31.64
N ALA A 445 18.41 0.66 32.71
CA ALA A 445 17.92 -0.63 33.19
C ALA A 445 16.56 -0.48 33.89
N GLY A 446 15.56 -1.23 33.44
CA GLY A 446 14.31 -1.52 34.14
C GLY A 446 14.04 -3.02 34.02
N ALA A 447 13.99 -3.69 35.16
CA ALA A 447 14.05 -5.15 35.30
C ALA A 447 13.00 -5.93 34.48
N LEU A 448 13.48 -6.93 33.75
CA LEU A 448 12.69 -8.05 33.23
C LEU A 448 12.14 -8.86 34.40
N ALA A 449 10.83 -8.80 34.63
CA ALA A 449 10.12 -9.80 35.41
C ALA A 449 9.73 -10.95 34.47
N SER A 450 10.45 -12.06 34.61
CA SER A 450 10.08 -13.37 34.07
C SER A 450 8.73 -13.82 34.61
N TYR A 451 7.77 -14.13 33.73
CA TYR A 451 6.65 -15.02 34.04
C TYR A 451 6.46 -16.07 32.94
N PRO A 452 6.04 -17.29 33.32
CA PRO A 452 6.27 -18.51 32.56
C PRO A 452 5.20 -18.74 31.48
N ALA A 453 5.59 -19.54 30.50
CA ALA A 453 4.71 -20.15 29.51
C ALA A 453 3.48 -20.81 30.19
N GLY A 454 2.30 -20.32 29.86
CA GLY A 454 1.02 -20.84 30.35
C GLY A 454 -0.04 -20.72 29.26
N ALA A 455 -0.26 -21.84 28.57
CA ALA A 455 -1.48 -22.26 27.87
C ALA A 455 -2.31 -21.23 27.08
N LEU A 456 -2.21 -21.38 25.75
CA LEU A 456 -3.26 -21.15 24.76
C LEU A 456 -4.66 -21.52 25.27
N GLY A 457 -5.57 -20.56 25.16
CA GLY A 457 -7.00 -20.77 25.43
C GLY A 457 -7.77 -19.45 25.46
N ILE A 458 -7.84 -18.73 24.33
CA ILE A 458 -8.80 -17.64 24.18
C ILE A 458 -9.68 -17.94 22.97
N THR A 459 -10.91 -18.28 23.31
CA THR A 459 -12.09 -18.49 22.48
C THR A 459 -12.45 -17.21 21.71
N LEU A 460 -12.61 -17.34 20.38
CA LEU A 460 -13.24 -16.36 19.49
C LEU A 460 -14.68 -16.07 19.94
N VAL A 461 -14.89 -15.10 20.84
CA VAL A 461 -16.23 -14.61 21.21
C VAL A 461 -16.44 -13.15 20.79
N ALA A 462 -15.38 -12.40 20.48
CA ALA A 462 -15.50 -10.99 20.11
C ALA A 462 -16.14 -10.76 18.73
N ALA A 463 -15.99 -11.69 17.78
CA ALA A 463 -16.55 -11.53 16.44
C ALA A 463 -18.09 -11.65 16.40
N ALA A 464 -18.71 -12.38 17.33
CA ALA A 464 -20.17 -12.56 17.33
C ALA A 464 -20.93 -11.37 17.95
N ALA A 465 -20.28 -10.55 18.77
CA ALA A 465 -20.93 -9.41 19.43
C ALA A 465 -21.20 -8.24 18.47
N LEU A 466 -20.42 -8.09 17.39
CA LEU A 466 -20.67 -7.04 16.39
C LEU A 466 -21.81 -7.36 15.42
N PHE A 467 -22.20 -8.63 15.27
CA PHE A 467 -23.29 -9.05 14.38
C PHE A 467 -24.67 -9.11 15.05
N ALA A 468 -24.75 -8.98 16.38
CA ALA A 468 -26.01 -9.13 17.12
C ALA A 468 -26.78 -7.81 17.31
N ASP A 469 -26.15 -6.64 17.14
CA ASP A 469 -26.76 -5.32 17.37
C ASP A 469 -27.19 -4.57 16.10
N LEU A 470 -27.17 -5.22 14.93
CA LEU A 470 -27.60 -4.63 13.64
C LEU A 470 -28.43 -5.60 12.77
N ALA A 471 -29.39 -6.30 13.39
CA ALA A 471 -30.45 -7.04 12.68
C ALA A 471 -31.82 -6.36 12.84
#